data_AF-X1FM83-F1
#
_entry.id   AF-X1FM83-F1
#
_cell.length_a   1.000
_cell.length_b   1.000
_cell.length_c   1.000
_cell.angle_alpha   90.00
_cell.angle_beta   90.00
_cell.angle_gamma   90.00
#
_symmetry.space_group_name_H-M   'P 1'
#
loop_
_entity.id
_entity.type
_entity.pdbx_description
1 polymer ?
#
loop_
_entity_poly.entity_id
_entity_poly.type
_entity_poly.pdbx_seq_one_letter_code
_entity_poly.pdbx_strand_id
1 'polypeptide(L)' 'ETKHSAGEFDIIGTSLGYPPFYFNIVQQLKWAGIPVRWKDRVGMEEPWPLIIAGGSIYGNPMPWSPMVDIVWIGEVEDEL' A
#
# COMPACT_ATOMS: atom_id res chain seq x y z
N GLU A 1 3.76 -0.20 -20.53
CA GLU A 1 2.54 -0.02 -19.72
C GLU A 1 1.62 -1.21 -19.96
N THR A 2 1.38 -2.01 -18.94
CA THR A 2 0.46 -3.15 -19.00
C THR A 2 -0.94 -2.62 -18.75
N LYS A 3 -1.94 -2.96 -19.58
CA LYS A 3 -3.31 -2.40 -19.49
C LYS A 3 -4.14 -3.00 -18.35
N HIS A 4 -3.49 -3.48 -17.29
CA HIS A 4 -4.13 -4.12 -16.15
C HIS A 4 -4.61 -3.07 -15.14
N SER A 5 -5.77 -3.29 -14.55
CA SER A 5 -6.21 -2.46 -13.43
C SER A 5 -5.32 -2.71 -12.21
N ALA A 6 -5.18 -1.72 -11.32
CA ALA A 6 -4.34 -1.87 -10.13
C ALA A 6 -4.80 -3.01 -9.20
N GLY A 7 -6.10 -3.34 -9.19
CA GLY A 7 -6.64 -4.46 -8.41
C GLY A 7 -6.27 -5.85 -8.94
N GLU A 8 -5.81 -5.97 -10.19
CA GLU A 8 -5.42 -7.26 -10.80
C GLU A 8 -4.01 -7.72 -10.42
N PHE A 9 -3.23 -6.89 -9.73
CA PHE A 9 -1.89 -7.26 -9.30
C PHE A 9 -1.93 -8.06 -8.00
N ASP A 10 -0.96 -8.95 -7.79
CA ASP A 10 -0.80 -9.65 -6.51
C ASP A 10 -0.27 -8.71 -5.41
N ILE A 11 0.56 -7.73 -5.80
CA ILE A 11 1.26 -6.81 -4.89
C ILE A 11 1.26 -5.40 -5.48
N ILE A 12 0.92 -4.41 -4.65
CA ILE A 12 1.10 -2.99 -4.92
C ILE A 12 2.09 -2.42 -3.91
N GLY A 13 3.22 -1.92 -4.41
CA GLY A 13 4.23 -1.21 -3.61
C GLY A 13 4.15 0.30 -3.82
N THR A 14 4.28 1.08 -2.74
CA THR A 14 4.33 2.54 -2.80
C THR A 14 5.37 3.13 -1.86
N SER A 15 6.04 4.18 -2.32
CA SER A 15 7.08 4.88 -1.55
C SER A 15 6.51 6.12 -0.88
N LEU A 16 6.67 6.20 0.44
CA LEU A 16 6.25 7.29 1.30
C LEU A 16 7.37 8.32 1.40
N GLY A 17 7.33 9.33 0.53
CA GLY A 17 8.33 10.39 0.48
C GLY A 17 8.04 11.60 1.37
N TYR A 18 6.79 11.81 1.81
CA TYR A 18 6.40 12.94 2.66
C TYR A 18 5.08 12.65 3.42
N PRO A 19 4.81 13.18 4.64
CA PRO A 19 3.62 12.84 5.43
C PRO A 19 2.23 12.97 4.75
N PRO A 20 1.96 13.97 3.89
CA PRO A 20 0.71 14.10 3.13
C PRO A 20 0.44 12.96 2.16
N PHE A 21 1.43 12.10 1.85
CA PHE A 21 1.19 10.90 1.04
C PHE A 21 0.14 9.97 1.65
N TYR A 22 -0.20 10.15 2.93
CA TYR A 22 -1.28 9.44 3.60
C TYR A 22 -2.59 9.57 2.83
N PHE A 23 -2.93 10.78 2.41
CA PHE A 23 -4.14 11.04 1.64
C PHE A 23 -4.05 10.49 0.21
N ASN A 24 -2.84 10.43 -0.35
CA ASN A 24 -2.61 9.92 -1.69
C ASN A 24 -2.92 8.42 -1.77
N ILE A 25 -2.48 7.63 -0.79
CA ILE A 25 -2.78 6.18 -0.78
C ILE A 25 -4.28 5.94 -0.66
N VAL A 26 -4.97 6.65 0.24
CA VAL A 26 -6.43 6.56 0.36
C VAL A 26 -7.11 6.81 -0.98
N GLN A 27 -6.68 7.84 -1.70
CA GLN A 27 -7.28 8.22 -2.97
C GLN A 27 -6.96 7.20 -4.07
N GLN A 28 -5.73 6.69 -4.12
CA GLN A 28 -5.30 5.66 -5.07
C GLN A 28 -6.09 4.37 -4.89
N LEU A 29 -6.25 3.88 -3.65
CA LEU A 29 -7.04 2.68 -3.37
C LEU A 29 -8.50 2.85 -3.79
N LYS A 30 -9.10 4.02 -3.52
CA LYS A 30 -10.46 4.35 -3.97
C LYS A 30 -10.60 4.34 -5.50
N TRP A 31 -9.64 4.93 -6.22
CA TRP A 31 -9.65 4.92 -7.68
C TRP A 31 -9.44 3.53 -8.27
N ALA A 32 -8.67 2.69 -7.58
CA ALA A 32 -8.46 1.29 -7.94
C ALA A 32 -9.64 0.36 -7.58
N GLY A 33 -10.66 0.87 -6.88
CA GLY A 33 -11.77 0.05 -6.39
C GLY A 33 -11.39 -0.87 -5.22
N ILE A 34 -10.23 -0.66 -4.60
CA ILE A 34 -9.71 -1.48 -3.51
C ILE A 34 -10.24 -0.94 -2.18
N PRO A 35 -10.79 -1.79 -1.29
CA PRO A 35 -11.18 -1.38 0.05
C PRO A 35 -10.00 -0.76 0.81
N VAL A 36 -10.21 0.47 1.32
CA VAL A 36 -9.13 1.28 1.91
C VAL A 36 -8.53 0.63 3.14
N ARG A 37 -9.34 -0.03 3.97
CA ARG A 37 -8.82 -0.69 5.17
C ARG A 37 -8.50 -2.14 4.88
N TRP A 38 -7.35 -2.62 5.35
CA TRP A 38 -6.96 -4.02 5.18
C TRP A 38 -7.99 -4.99 5.78
N LYS A 39 -8.61 -4.61 6.90
CA LYS A 39 -9.65 -5.41 7.56
C LYS A 39 -10.88 -5.63 6.68
N ASP A 40 -11.16 -4.70 5.77
CA ASP A 40 -12.29 -4.79 4.85
C ASP A 40 -11.96 -5.69 3.65
N ARG A 41 -10.68 -6.07 3.47
CA ARG A 41 -10.20 -6.99 2.42
C ARG A 41 -10.14 -8.44 2.90
N VAL A 42 -9.95 -8.66 4.20
CA VAL A 42 -9.80 -10.01 4.78
C VAL A 42 -11.11 -10.78 4.75
N GLY A 43 -11.08 -12.00 4.21
CA GLY A 43 -12.22 -12.92 4.19
C GLY A 43 -13.24 -12.64 3.09
N MET A 44 -12.94 -11.74 2.16
CA MET A 44 -13.73 -11.56 0.94
C MET A 44 -13.44 -12.68 -0.07
N GLU A 45 -14.43 -12.97 -0.94
CA GLU A 45 -14.28 -13.94 -2.02
C GLU A 45 -13.33 -13.44 -3.13
N GLU A 46 -13.24 -12.13 -3.34
CA GLU A 46 -12.34 -11.52 -4.30
C GLU A 46 -10.91 -11.39 -3.73
N PRO A 47 -9.87 -11.80 -4.48
CA PRO A 47 -8.49 -11.60 -4.07
C PRO A 47 -8.11 -10.12 -4.20
N TRP A 48 -7.57 -9.55 -3.13
CA TRP A 48 -7.06 -8.18 -3.13
C TRP A 48 -5.53 -8.17 -3.10
N PRO A 49 -4.87 -7.21 -3.79
CA PRO A 49 -3.42 -7.07 -3.72
C PRO A 49 -2.95 -6.85 -2.29
N LEU A 50 -1.76 -7.37 -1.99
CA LEU A 50 -0.99 -6.94 -0.83
C LEU A 50 -0.48 -5.52 -1.07
N ILE A 51 -0.78 -4.62 -0.15
CA ILE A 51 -0.36 -3.23 -0.17
C ILE A 51 0.87 -3.09 0.72
N ILE A 52 2.00 -2.78 0.10
CA ILE A 52 3.28 -2.55 0.77
C ILE A 52 3.59 -1.05 0.70
N ALA A 53 3.91 -0.46 1.84
CA ALA A 53 4.41 0.91 1.88
C ALA A 53 5.77 0.98 2.59
N GLY A 54 6.65 1.85 2.13
CA GLY A 54 7.94 2.09 2.78
C GLY A 54 8.57 3.38 2.27
N GLY A 55 9.74 3.75 2.77
CA GLY A 55 10.43 4.95 2.29
C GLY A 55 11.43 5.49 3.30
N SER A 56 12.42 6.24 2.80
CA SER A 56 13.57 6.72 3.58
C SER A 56 13.21 7.67 4.74
N ILE A 57 12.06 8.33 4.66
CA ILE A 57 11.61 9.29 5.66
C ILE A 57 10.70 8.68 6.74
N TYR A 58 10.46 7.38 6.68
CA TYR A 58 9.44 6.75 7.48
C TYR A 58 9.97 6.26 8.84
N GLY A 59 9.34 6.71 9.93
CA GLY A 59 9.74 6.32 11.29
C GLY A 59 8.60 5.83 12.20
N ASN A 60 7.33 5.88 11.75
CA ASN A 60 6.20 5.45 12.58
C ASN A 60 5.13 4.68 11.76
N PRO A 61 5.02 3.34 11.94
CA PRO A 61 4.04 2.49 11.24
C PRO A 61 2.58 2.79 11.56
N MET A 62 2.31 3.34 12.75
CA MET A 62 0.97 3.39 13.33
C MET A 62 -0.07 4.11 12.46
N PRO A 63 0.20 5.30 11.89
CA PRO A 63 -0.82 6.02 11.11
C PRO A 63 -1.26 5.25 9.86
N TRP A 64 -0.39 4.45 9.27
CA TRP A 64 -0.59 3.82 7.96
C TRP A 64 -1.12 2.39 8.06
N SER A 65 -0.93 1.76 9.22
CA SER A 65 -1.40 0.42 9.55
C SER A 65 -2.87 0.11 9.25
N PRO A 66 -3.82 1.07 9.18
CA PRO A 66 -5.18 0.74 8.77
C PRO A 66 -5.29 0.35 7.30
N MET A 67 -4.37 0.79 6.43
CA MET A 67 -4.51 0.70 4.98
C MET A 67 -3.54 -0.29 4.32
N VAL A 68 -2.34 -0.40 4.87
CA VAL A 68 -1.27 -1.23 4.29
C VAL A 68 -1.11 -2.53 5.06
N ASP A 69 -0.69 -3.57 4.36
CA ASP A 69 -0.46 -4.90 4.92
C ASP A 69 0.96 -5.03 5.47
N ILE A 70 1.93 -4.39 4.80
CA ILE A 70 3.34 -4.42 5.19
C ILE A 70 3.90 -3.00 5.15
N VAL A 71 4.66 -2.66 6.19
CA VAL A 71 5.43 -1.41 6.24
C VAL A 71 6.91 -1.74 6.28
N TRP A 72 7.66 -1.24 5.30
CA TRP A 72 9.11 -1.31 5.29
C TRP A 72 9.72 -0.02 5.84
N ILE A 73 10.62 -0.16 6.82
CA ILE A 73 11.29 0.96 7.49
C ILE A 73 12.80 0.81 7.24
N GLY A 74 13.42 1.84 6.67
CA GLY A 74 14.83 1.81 6.26
C GLY A 74 15.01 1.78 4.75
N GLU A 75 16.26 1.69 4.31
CA GLU A 75 16.62 1.56 2.89
C GLU A 75 16.66 0.09 2.47
N VAL A 76 16.39 -0.17 1.18
CA VAL A 76 16.33 -1.51 0.58
C VAL A 76 17.60 -1.81 -0.23
N GLU A 77 18.58 -0.88 -0.28
CA GLU A 77 19.72 -1.00 -1.20
C GLU A 77 20.67 -2.16 -0.88
N ASP A 78 20.69 -2.68 0.36
CA ASP A 78 21.63 -3.73 0.77
C ASP A 78 21.08 -5.17 0.75
N GLU A 79 19.79 -5.40 0.44
CA GLU A 79 19.16 -6.73 0.65
C GLU A 79 18.33 -7.28 -0.54
N LEU A 80 18.69 -6.96 -1.79
CA LEU A 80 18.17 -7.66 -2.99
C LEU A 80 19.24 -8.51 -3.70
#